data_AF-A0A7Y6PQ64-F1
#
_entry.id   AF-A0A7Y6PQ64-F1
#
_cell.length_a   1.000
_cell.length_b   1.000
_cell.length_c   1.000
_cell.angle_alpha   90.00
_cell.angle_beta   90.00
_cell.angle_gamma   90.00
#
_symmetry.space_group_name_H-M   'P 1'
#
loop_
_entity.id
_entity.type
_entity.pdbx_description
1 polymer ?
#
loop_
_entity_poly.entity_id
_entity_poly.type
_entity_poly.pdbx_seq_one_letter_code
_entity_poly.pdbx_strand_id
1 'polypeptide(L)'
;MRTAGLVVLLCLGVAVSGCKNKGDADTAPDPAAVKAQQELIARRDKLLETRKKLQDDRDKIDLEIKEIQAKGGDASEQLKKRDDLDTQLETSTSDLISMVNSKLDAMKQTGDKSANVAGREAEIASREKAVADREARVAERERALTQRDFESAQRWKDSCSTGAAPVIIQQTAPKGGNYTNKDVSALIGKARSAMNKKGIISSDLPGPAQSLESEASRAMNDNDMSKAYFAAAQLVATVDAITVNRAFIQAKTARLSAQVKATKVDEATNKQLADIIGDVMQRYNDGDFGAANKRLNQLAAMLAKQ
;
A
#
# COMPACT_ATOMS: atom_id res chain seq x y z
N MET A 1 -3.39 28.61 64.82
CA MET A 1 -2.39 28.48 63.74
C MET A 1 -3.15 28.30 62.43
N ARG A 2 -3.04 29.27 61.52
CA ARG A 2 -3.77 29.34 60.25
C ARG A 2 -2.84 28.85 59.13
N THR A 3 -2.93 27.58 58.75
CA THR A 3 -2.29 27.04 57.53
C THR A 3 -3.06 25.80 57.04
N ALA A 4 -4.22 25.99 56.40
CA ALA A 4 -4.91 24.90 55.69
C ALA A 4 -5.85 25.43 54.58
N GLY A 5 -5.50 26.56 53.97
CA GLY A 5 -6.36 27.26 53.00
C GLY A 5 -5.80 27.37 51.58
N LEU A 6 -4.78 26.58 51.19
CA LEU A 6 -4.04 26.85 49.95
C LEU A 6 -3.71 25.62 49.08
N VAL A 7 -4.57 24.59 49.05
CA VAL A 7 -4.36 23.42 48.16
C VAL A 7 -5.46 23.24 47.11
N VAL A 8 -6.60 23.93 47.21
CA VAL A 8 -7.74 23.74 46.28
C VAL A 8 -7.69 24.68 45.06
N LEU A 9 -6.75 25.62 45.00
CA LEU A 9 -6.66 26.63 43.93
C LEU A 9 -5.58 26.33 42.87
N LEU A 10 -5.02 25.12 42.84
CA LEU A 10 -4.00 24.73 41.84
C LEU A 10 -4.54 23.85 40.69
N CYS A 11 -5.79 23.38 40.74
CA CYS A 11 -6.36 22.51 39.69
C CYS A 11 -7.14 23.27 38.59
N LEU A 12 -7.07 24.60 38.57
CA LEU A 12 -7.74 25.46 37.57
C LEU A 12 -6.76 26.17 36.62
N GLY A 13 -5.48 25.78 36.61
CA GLY A 13 -4.43 26.50 35.87
C GLY A 13 -3.37 25.66 35.17
N VAL A 14 -3.64 24.38 34.85
CA VAL A 14 -2.73 23.56 34.01
C VAL A 14 -3.44 23.13 32.73
N ALA A 15 -3.87 24.13 31.97
CA ALA A 15 -4.01 24.02 30.53
C ALA A 15 -3.49 25.34 29.95
N VAL A 16 -2.63 25.23 28.93
CA VAL A 16 -2.04 26.32 28.15
C VAL A 16 -0.67 26.84 28.63
N SER A 17 0.37 26.06 28.33
CA SER A 17 1.55 26.63 27.68
C SER A 17 2.11 25.67 26.62
N GLY A 18 2.04 26.08 25.35
CA GLY A 18 2.92 25.60 24.28
C GLY A 18 2.32 24.64 23.24
N CYS A 19 1.47 25.13 22.34
CA CYS A 19 1.64 25.03 20.88
C CYS A 19 0.46 25.70 20.17
N LYS A 20 0.78 26.76 19.41
CA LYS A 20 -0.16 27.69 18.80
C LYS A 20 -0.58 27.15 17.43
N ASN A 21 -1.63 26.35 17.36
CA ASN A 21 -2.40 26.16 16.13
C ASN A 21 -3.78 26.78 16.30
N LYS A 22 -4.15 27.63 15.33
CA LYS A 22 -5.46 28.27 15.20
C LYS A 22 -6.43 27.24 14.62
N GLY A 23 -7.33 26.74 15.45
CA GLY A 23 -8.42 25.84 15.08
C GLY A 23 -8.79 25.01 16.30
N ASP A 24 -10.06 25.04 16.70
CA ASP A 24 -10.65 24.25 17.79
C ASP A 24 -10.42 24.79 19.22
N ALA A 25 -10.78 26.06 19.42
CA ALA A 25 -11.18 26.55 20.72
C ALA A 25 -12.72 26.67 20.74
N ASP A 26 -13.43 25.54 20.84
CA ASP A 26 -14.87 25.51 21.25
C ASP A 26 -15.44 24.09 21.41
N THR A 27 -14.64 23.10 21.81
CA THR A 27 -15.24 21.82 22.26
C THR A 27 -15.73 22.00 23.70
N ALA A 28 -17.01 22.32 23.86
CA ALA A 28 -17.66 22.33 25.17
C ALA A 28 -17.35 21.02 25.92
N PRO A 29 -17.05 21.07 27.23
CA PRO A 29 -16.75 19.88 27.99
C PRO A 29 -17.93 18.90 27.90
N ASP A 30 -17.63 17.64 27.57
CA ASP A 30 -18.62 16.58 27.38
C ASP A 30 -19.65 16.62 28.52
N PRO A 31 -20.95 16.82 28.23
CA PRO A 31 -22.00 16.87 29.23
C PRO A 31 -22.01 15.64 30.16
N ALA A 32 -21.61 14.48 29.66
CA ALA A 32 -21.50 13.26 30.45
C ALA A 32 -20.33 13.32 31.45
N ALA A 33 -19.18 13.87 31.05
CA ALA A 33 -18.02 14.06 31.92
C ALA A 33 -18.31 15.09 33.03
N VAL A 34 -19.00 16.18 32.69
CA VAL A 34 -19.41 17.21 33.67
C VAL A 34 -20.39 16.62 34.69
N LYS A 35 -21.38 15.84 34.23
CA LYS A 35 -22.34 15.17 35.12
C LYS A 35 -21.65 14.15 36.04
N ALA A 36 -20.73 13.35 35.50
CA ALA A 36 -19.95 12.40 36.29
C ALA A 36 -19.08 13.11 37.35
N GLN A 37 -18.50 14.26 37.02
CA GLN A 37 -17.71 15.06 37.96
C GLN A 37 -18.59 15.67 39.06
N GLN A 38 -19.78 16.16 38.73
CA GLN A 38 -20.75 16.67 39.70
C GLN A 38 -21.23 15.59 40.67
N GLU A 39 -21.51 14.37 40.17
CA GLU A 39 -21.91 13.24 41.01
C GLU A 39 -20.80 12.85 42.00
N LEU A 40 -19.54 12.90 41.56
CA LEU A 40 -18.39 12.62 42.43
C LEU A 40 -18.18 13.70 43.49
N ILE A 41 -18.34 14.97 43.14
CA ILE A 41 -18.28 16.08 44.09
C ILE A 41 -19.40 15.92 45.13
N ALA A 42 -20.63 15.64 44.69
CA ALA A 42 -21.75 15.40 45.58
C ALA A 42 -21.51 14.20 46.52
N ARG A 43 -20.92 13.11 46.01
CA ARG A 43 -20.57 11.94 46.82
C ARG A 43 -19.47 12.23 47.83
N ARG A 44 -18.44 12.99 47.45
CA ARG A 44 -17.39 13.48 48.35
C ARG A 44 -18.00 14.33 49.46
N ASP A 45 -18.83 15.29 49.10
CA ASP A 45 -19.42 16.24 50.05
C ASP A 45 -20.33 15.52 51.04
N LYS A 46 -21.12 14.55 50.57
CA LYS A 46 -21.91 13.68 51.43
C LYS A 46 -21.05 12.87 52.41
N LEU A 47 -19.92 12.31 51.96
CA LEU A 47 -18.99 11.57 52.84
C LEU A 47 -18.35 12.49 53.89
N LEU A 48 -17.97 13.71 53.51
CA LEU A 48 -17.42 14.70 54.43
C LEU A 48 -18.46 15.15 55.46
N GLU A 49 -19.72 15.33 55.05
CA GLU A 49 -20.81 15.68 55.96
C GLU A 49 -21.10 14.54 56.94
N THR A 50 -21.18 13.29 56.47
CA THR A 50 -21.35 12.12 57.34
C THR A 50 -20.21 12.02 58.34
N ARG A 51 -18.96 12.20 57.91
CA ARG A 51 -17.79 12.18 58.80
C ARG A 51 -17.90 13.25 59.88
N LYS A 52 -18.30 14.47 59.50
CA LYS A 52 -18.45 15.57 60.46
C LYS A 52 -19.52 15.25 61.50
N LYS A 53 -20.67 14.71 61.09
CA LYS A 53 -21.74 14.29 62.02
C LYS A 53 -21.26 13.19 62.98
N LEU A 54 -20.56 12.18 62.47
CA LEU A 54 -20.00 11.11 63.30
C LEU A 54 -18.95 11.63 64.30
N GLN A 55 -18.16 12.63 63.92
CA GLN A 55 -17.21 13.30 64.83
C GLN A 55 -17.95 14.11 65.91
N ASP A 56 -18.95 14.91 65.52
CA ASP A 56 -19.74 15.71 66.45
C ASP A 56 -20.51 14.79 67.45
N ASP A 57 -21.07 13.67 66.98
CA ASP A 57 -21.75 12.67 67.82
C ASP A 57 -20.76 11.96 68.77
N ARG A 58 -19.56 11.63 68.29
CA ARG A 58 -18.48 11.05 69.10
C ARG A 58 -18.08 12.01 70.23
N ASP A 59 -17.85 13.28 69.91
CA ASP A 59 -17.46 14.29 70.89
C ASP A 59 -18.57 14.52 71.93
N LYS A 60 -19.84 14.44 71.52
CA LYS A 60 -20.97 14.49 72.44
C LYS A 60 -21.02 13.28 73.38
N ILE A 61 -20.82 12.07 72.87
CA ILE A 61 -20.78 10.86 73.70
C ILE A 61 -19.58 10.91 74.67
N ASP A 62 -18.42 11.44 74.24
CA ASP A 62 -17.26 11.64 75.11
C ASP A 62 -17.57 12.61 76.27
N LEU A 63 -18.41 13.63 76.05
CA LEU A 63 -18.90 14.52 77.12
C LEU A 63 -19.88 13.79 78.07
N GLU A 64 -20.83 13.02 77.53
CA GLU A 64 -21.78 12.23 78.33
C GLU A 64 -21.06 11.19 79.21
N ILE A 65 -20.05 10.50 78.67
CA ILE A 65 -19.20 9.57 79.42
C ILE A 65 -18.53 10.28 80.60
N LYS A 66 -17.93 11.45 80.38
CA LYS A 66 -17.28 12.24 81.44
C LYS A 66 -18.27 12.63 82.54
N GLU A 67 -19.49 13.03 82.17
CA GLU A 67 -20.53 13.38 83.15
C GLU A 67 -21.03 12.18 83.96
N ILE A 68 -21.22 11.02 83.32
CA ILE A 68 -21.64 9.78 84.01
C ILE A 68 -20.57 9.31 84.98
N GLN A 69 -19.30 9.33 84.56
CA GLN A 69 -18.15 8.97 85.40
C GLN A 69 -17.98 9.93 86.58
N ALA A 70 -18.17 11.24 86.37
CA ALA A 70 -18.12 12.24 87.45
C ALA A 70 -19.23 12.04 88.50
N LYS A 71 -20.38 11.49 88.10
CA LYS A 71 -21.49 11.12 89.00
C LYS A 71 -21.34 9.72 89.61
N GLY A 72 -20.28 8.98 89.29
CA GLY A 72 -20.02 7.62 89.78
C GLY A 72 -20.91 6.53 89.17
N GLY A 73 -21.54 6.79 88.02
CA GLY A 73 -22.38 5.82 87.32
C GLY A 73 -21.60 4.90 86.37
N ASP A 74 -22.26 3.84 85.88
CA ASP A 74 -21.72 2.97 84.83
C ASP A 74 -21.90 3.59 83.44
N ALA A 75 -20.80 3.77 82.71
CA ALA A 75 -20.76 4.35 81.35
C ALA A 75 -20.51 3.29 80.25
N SER A 76 -20.67 2.00 80.57
CA SER A 76 -20.38 0.88 79.68
C SER A 76 -21.14 0.91 78.35
N GLU A 77 -22.40 1.36 78.33
CA GLU A 77 -23.19 1.48 77.11
C GLU A 77 -22.72 2.62 76.19
N GLN A 78 -22.35 3.77 76.77
CA GLN A 78 -21.84 4.92 76.03
C GLN A 78 -20.46 4.64 75.44
N LEU A 79 -19.61 3.89 76.15
CA LEU A 79 -18.33 3.42 75.62
C LEU A 79 -18.51 2.53 74.38
N LYS A 80 -19.48 1.60 74.39
CA LYS A 80 -19.79 0.79 73.19
C LYS A 80 -20.22 1.65 72.01
N LYS A 81 -21.10 2.63 72.24
CA LYS A 81 -21.53 3.56 71.18
C LYS A 81 -20.39 4.39 70.62
N ARG A 82 -19.43 4.82 71.46
CA ARG A 82 -18.23 5.51 71.01
C ARG A 82 -17.36 4.60 70.14
N ASP A 83 -17.14 3.36 70.56
CA ASP A 83 -16.34 2.40 69.80
C ASP A 83 -16.99 2.05 68.44
N ASP A 84 -18.33 1.97 68.39
CA ASP A 84 -19.09 1.82 67.14
C ASP A 84 -18.92 3.04 66.21
N LEU A 85 -18.93 4.27 66.75
CA LEU A 85 -18.69 5.50 66.00
C LEU A 85 -17.24 5.59 65.48
N ASP A 86 -16.26 5.19 66.29
CA ASP A 86 -14.85 5.13 65.86
C ASP A 86 -14.68 4.13 64.70
N THR A 87 -15.34 2.96 64.77
CA THR A 87 -15.37 1.98 63.67
C THR A 87 -16.01 2.54 62.40
N GLN A 88 -17.10 3.31 62.53
CA GLN A 88 -17.74 3.98 61.39
C GLN A 88 -16.86 5.09 60.79
N LEU A 89 -16.13 5.85 61.61
CA LEU A 89 -15.18 6.86 61.18
C LEU A 89 -13.99 6.23 60.43
N GLU A 90 -13.46 5.11 60.91
CA GLU A 90 -12.40 4.37 60.23
C GLU A 90 -12.87 3.84 58.86
N THR A 91 -14.07 3.26 58.81
CA THR A 91 -14.68 2.78 57.57
C THR A 91 -14.87 3.91 56.55
N SER A 92 -15.44 5.05 56.98
CA SER A 92 -15.60 6.23 56.13
C SER A 92 -14.27 6.81 55.64
N THR A 93 -13.22 6.73 56.47
CA THR A 93 -11.86 7.15 56.09
C THR A 93 -11.27 6.23 55.02
N SER A 94 -11.42 4.92 55.19
CA SER A 94 -10.99 3.91 54.21
C SER A 94 -11.70 4.09 52.87
N ASP A 95 -13.01 4.33 52.88
CA ASP A 95 -13.80 4.57 51.67
C ASP A 95 -13.34 5.81 50.90
N LEU A 96 -13.03 6.90 51.62
CA LEU A 96 -12.51 8.12 51.00
C LEU A 96 -11.12 7.89 50.38
N ILE A 97 -10.23 7.18 51.08
CA ILE A 97 -8.89 6.85 50.57
C ILE A 97 -8.99 5.98 49.30
N SER A 98 -9.85 4.96 49.32
CA SER A 98 -10.11 4.09 48.17
C SER A 98 -10.65 4.89 46.96
N MET A 99 -11.59 5.81 47.20
CA MET A 99 -12.11 6.70 46.17
C MET A 99 -11.01 7.60 45.58
N VAL A 100 -10.14 8.18 46.40
CA VAL A 100 -9.05 9.03 45.94
C VAL A 100 -8.01 8.23 45.13
N ASN A 101 -7.61 7.06 45.61
CA ASN A 101 -6.63 6.22 44.92
C ASN A 101 -7.14 5.76 43.56
N SER A 102 -8.38 5.27 43.49
CA SER A 102 -8.98 4.85 42.20
C SER A 102 -9.05 5.98 41.18
N LYS A 103 -9.27 7.23 41.62
CA LYS A 103 -9.27 8.40 40.74
C LYS A 103 -7.87 8.82 40.31
N LEU A 104 -6.91 8.75 41.22
CA LEU A 104 -5.51 9.00 40.88
C LEU A 104 -5.01 8.03 39.81
N ASP A 105 -5.36 6.75 39.93
CA ASP A 105 -5.00 5.72 38.95
C ASP A 105 -5.70 5.94 37.60
N ALA A 106 -6.98 6.31 37.61
CA ALA A 106 -7.69 6.66 36.38
C ALA A 106 -7.08 7.89 35.67
N MET A 107 -6.63 8.90 36.43
CA MET A 107 -5.94 10.07 35.88
C MET A 107 -4.58 9.70 35.30
N LYS A 108 -3.79 8.86 35.99
CA LYS A 108 -2.52 8.36 35.46
C LYS A 108 -2.72 7.59 34.15
N GLN A 109 -3.65 6.64 34.11
CA GLN A 109 -3.96 5.89 32.89
C GLN A 109 -4.38 6.81 31.73
N THR A 110 -5.13 7.87 32.02
CA THR A 110 -5.52 8.85 30.99
C THR A 110 -4.31 9.65 30.52
N GLY A 111 -3.46 10.11 31.43
CA GLY A 111 -2.20 10.81 31.10
C GLY A 111 -1.26 9.96 30.25
N ASP A 112 -1.10 8.67 30.61
CA ASP A 112 -0.26 7.73 29.86
C ASP A 112 -0.81 7.51 28.44
N LYS A 113 -2.13 7.41 28.28
CA LYS A 113 -2.77 7.33 26.95
C LYS A 113 -2.49 8.58 26.12
N SER A 114 -2.67 9.77 26.69
CA SER A 114 -2.37 11.04 26.00
C SER A 114 -0.90 11.14 25.60
N ALA A 115 0.03 10.74 26.47
CA ALA A 115 1.46 10.71 26.15
C ALA A 115 1.78 9.73 24.99
N ASN A 116 1.15 8.55 25.00
CA ASN A 116 1.29 7.58 23.91
C ASN A 116 0.73 8.10 22.58
N VAL A 117 -0.38 8.83 22.60
CA VAL A 117 -0.94 9.45 21.39
C VAL A 117 0.01 10.51 20.84
N ALA A 118 0.52 11.40 21.69
CA ALA A 118 1.49 12.42 21.29
C ALA A 118 2.77 11.79 20.70
N GLY A 119 3.26 10.68 21.27
CA GLY A 119 4.39 9.93 20.72
C GLY A 119 4.10 9.37 19.31
N ARG A 120 2.92 8.77 19.10
CA ARG A 120 2.50 8.27 17.78
C ARG A 120 2.37 9.39 16.75
N GLU A 121 1.82 10.53 17.13
CA GLU A 121 1.70 11.69 16.23
C GLU A 121 3.07 12.22 15.80
N ALA A 122 4.03 12.30 16.73
CA ALA A 122 5.41 12.68 16.40
C ALA A 122 6.08 11.70 15.43
N GLU A 123 5.86 10.39 15.60
CA GLU A 123 6.36 9.37 14.66
C GLU A 123 5.72 9.51 13.27
N ILE A 124 4.41 9.77 13.20
CA ILE A 124 3.70 9.98 11.93
C ILE A 124 4.27 11.20 11.22
N ALA A 125 4.42 12.34 11.91
CA ALA A 125 5.00 13.55 11.33
C ALA A 125 6.42 13.31 10.76
N SER A 126 7.23 12.51 11.46
CA SER A 126 8.56 12.11 10.99
C SER A 126 8.50 11.28 9.69
N ARG A 127 7.55 10.33 9.63
CA ARG A 127 7.33 9.50 8.43
C ARG A 127 6.82 10.31 7.25
N GLU A 128 5.90 11.24 7.49
CA GLU A 128 5.38 12.15 6.46
C GLU A 128 6.49 13.02 5.88
N LYS A 129 7.37 13.57 6.72
CA LYS A 129 8.56 14.30 6.25
C LYS A 129 9.46 13.42 5.37
N ALA A 130 9.73 12.18 5.77
CA ALA A 130 10.54 11.26 4.97
C ALA A 130 9.87 10.85 3.64
N VAL A 131 8.53 10.86 3.56
CA VAL A 131 7.78 10.67 2.31
C VAL A 131 7.92 11.90 1.43
N ALA A 132 7.69 13.11 1.96
CA ALA A 132 7.84 14.36 1.22
C ALA A 132 9.25 14.52 0.62
N ASP A 133 10.30 14.18 1.39
CA ASP A 133 11.68 14.21 0.91
C ASP A 133 11.93 13.20 -0.22
N ARG A 134 11.25 12.04 -0.20
CA ARG A 134 11.35 11.05 -1.29
C ARG A 134 10.65 11.53 -2.54
N GLU A 135 9.45 12.09 -2.41
CA GLU A 135 8.69 12.66 -3.51
C GLU A 135 9.46 13.80 -4.19
N ALA A 136 10.09 14.67 -3.41
CA ALA A 136 10.96 15.73 -3.95
C ALA A 136 12.12 15.17 -4.79
N ARG A 137 12.79 14.11 -4.33
CA ARG A 137 13.86 13.45 -5.09
C ARG A 137 13.36 12.76 -6.36
N VAL A 138 12.15 12.20 -6.35
CA VAL A 138 11.55 11.60 -7.54
C VAL A 138 11.22 12.69 -8.57
N ALA A 139 10.59 13.79 -8.13
CA ALA A 139 10.28 14.93 -8.99
C ALA A 139 11.54 15.53 -9.64
N GLU A 140 12.65 15.62 -8.89
CA GLU A 140 13.94 16.08 -9.44
C GLU A 140 14.50 15.13 -10.51
N ARG A 141 14.42 13.82 -10.28
CA ARG A 141 14.84 12.81 -11.26
C ARG A 141 13.99 12.84 -12.53
N GLU A 142 12.68 13.01 -12.39
CA GLU A 142 11.77 13.13 -13.53
C GLU A 142 12.11 14.36 -14.37
N ARG A 143 12.35 15.52 -13.74
CA ARG A 143 12.81 16.72 -14.45
C ARG A 143 14.12 16.49 -15.19
N ALA A 144 15.09 15.83 -14.56
CA ALA A 144 16.37 15.51 -15.20
C ALA A 144 16.22 14.56 -16.40
N LEU A 145 15.31 13.58 -16.32
CA LEU A 145 15.00 12.70 -17.44
C LEU A 145 14.31 13.46 -18.59
N THR A 146 13.30 14.28 -18.29
CA THR A 146 12.64 15.10 -19.30
C THR A 146 13.62 16.05 -19.99
N GLN A 147 14.56 16.64 -19.25
CA GLN A 147 15.61 17.47 -19.84
C GLN A 147 16.53 16.66 -20.77
N ARG A 148 16.95 15.46 -20.35
CA ARG A 148 17.78 14.58 -21.19
C ARG A 148 17.04 14.15 -22.46
N ASP A 149 15.75 13.84 -22.36
CA ASP A 149 14.92 13.47 -23.49
C ASP A 149 14.77 14.65 -24.46
N PHE A 150 14.56 15.86 -23.93
CA PHE A 150 14.55 17.07 -24.74
C PHE A 150 15.88 17.31 -25.46
N GLU A 151 17.02 17.21 -24.75
CA GLU A 151 18.35 17.36 -25.35
C GLU A 151 18.61 16.30 -26.43
N SER A 152 18.18 15.06 -26.19
CA SER A 152 18.30 13.97 -27.16
C SER A 152 17.42 14.21 -28.39
N ALA A 153 16.20 14.71 -28.18
CA ALA A 153 15.30 15.08 -29.26
C ALA A 153 15.84 16.26 -30.09
N GLN A 154 16.48 17.26 -29.46
CA GLN A 154 17.15 18.35 -30.17
C GLN A 154 18.35 17.82 -30.98
N ARG A 155 19.22 16.99 -30.38
CA ARG A 155 20.32 16.35 -31.12
C ARG A 155 19.81 15.52 -32.31
N TRP A 156 18.73 14.78 -32.12
CA TRP A 156 18.08 14.03 -33.20
C TRP A 156 17.56 14.97 -34.29
N LYS A 157 16.86 16.05 -33.91
CA LYS A 157 16.42 17.08 -34.85
C LYS A 157 17.61 17.67 -35.61
N ASP A 158 18.68 18.07 -34.93
CA ASP A 158 19.84 18.72 -35.55
C ASP A 158 20.57 17.76 -36.50
N SER A 159 20.72 16.49 -36.12
CA SER A 159 21.31 15.45 -36.97
C SER A 159 20.45 15.06 -38.17
N CYS A 160 19.12 15.08 -38.05
CA CYS A 160 18.22 14.88 -39.18
C CYS A 160 18.13 16.13 -40.09
N SER A 161 18.25 17.33 -39.52
CA SER A 161 18.12 18.61 -40.25
C SER A 161 19.38 18.98 -41.04
N THR A 162 20.54 18.41 -40.72
CA THR A 162 21.82 18.73 -41.39
C THR A 162 22.29 17.67 -42.38
N GLY A 163 21.52 16.61 -42.65
CA GLY A 163 21.81 15.71 -43.76
C GLY A 163 21.36 14.28 -43.55
N ALA A 164 20.05 14.03 -43.57
CA ALA A 164 19.53 12.67 -43.74
C ALA A 164 18.30 12.68 -44.64
N ALA A 165 18.53 12.45 -45.93
CA ALA A 165 17.57 11.69 -46.74
C ALA A 165 17.16 10.44 -45.95
N PRO A 166 15.90 9.98 -46.03
CA PRO A 166 15.41 8.88 -45.22
C PRO A 166 16.33 7.67 -45.41
N VAL A 167 17.05 7.30 -44.34
CA VAL A 167 17.72 6.00 -44.27
C VAL A 167 16.61 4.98 -44.07
N ILE A 168 15.92 4.66 -45.17
CA ILE A 168 15.50 3.30 -45.43
C ILE A 168 16.77 2.49 -45.14
N ILE A 169 16.70 1.49 -44.26
CA ILE A 169 17.74 0.47 -44.19
C ILE A 169 17.67 -0.30 -45.52
N GLN A 170 18.12 0.34 -46.60
CA GLN A 170 18.69 -0.31 -47.75
C GLN A 170 19.98 -0.90 -47.21
N GLN A 171 19.90 -2.09 -46.62
CA GLN A 171 20.92 -3.06 -46.96
C GLN A 171 20.84 -3.17 -48.48
N THR A 172 21.61 -2.35 -49.20
CA THR A 172 21.71 -2.48 -50.64
C THR A 172 22.08 -3.93 -50.90
N ALA A 173 21.22 -4.65 -51.62
CA ALA A 173 21.55 -5.99 -52.11
C ALA A 173 22.99 -5.96 -52.64
N PRO A 174 23.84 -6.94 -52.32
CA PRO A 174 25.20 -6.97 -52.84
C PRO A 174 25.10 -6.85 -54.36
N LYS A 175 25.63 -5.75 -54.89
CA LYS A 175 25.50 -5.39 -56.31
C LYS A 175 25.98 -6.55 -57.18
N GLY A 176 25.11 -7.05 -58.06
CA GLY A 176 25.52 -7.81 -59.24
C GLY A 176 25.40 -9.34 -59.18
N GLY A 177 24.63 -9.92 -58.26
CA GLY A 177 24.32 -11.36 -58.32
C GLY A 177 23.21 -11.66 -59.34
N ASN A 178 23.46 -12.51 -60.33
CA ASN A 178 22.39 -13.16 -61.10
C ASN A 178 21.66 -14.14 -60.18
N TYR A 179 20.74 -13.65 -59.36
CA TYR A 179 19.94 -14.50 -58.47
C TYR A 179 18.98 -15.33 -59.30
N THR A 180 18.99 -16.64 -59.06
CA THR A 180 18.08 -17.56 -59.71
C THR A 180 16.87 -17.85 -58.82
N ASN A 181 15.77 -18.33 -59.42
CA ASN A 181 14.63 -18.85 -58.68
C ASN A 181 15.03 -19.87 -57.59
N LYS A 182 16.08 -20.65 -57.86
CA LYS A 182 16.62 -21.63 -56.91
C LYS A 182 17.21 -20.98 -55.66
N ASP A 183 17.92 -19.86 -55.81
CA ASP A 183 18.57 -19.16 -54.70
C ASP A 183 17.54 -18.53 -53.75
N VAL A 184 16.52 -17.89 -54.33
CA VAL A 184 15.42 -17.30 -53.56
C VAL A 184 14.60 -18.39 -52.87
N SER A 185 14.27 -19.47 -53.58
CA SER A 185 13.53 -20.61 -53.01
C SER A 185 14.29 -21.27 -51.86
N ALA A 186 15.62 -21.37 -51.97
CA ALA A 186 16.47 -21.89 -50.90
C ALA A 186 16.44 -20.98 -49.65
N LEU A 187 16.45 -19.66 -49.82
CA LEU A 187 16.34 -18.71 -48.70
C LEU A 187 14.98 -18.74 -48.03
N ILE A 188 13.88 -18.77 -48.81
CA ILE A 188 12.52 -18.93 -48.26
C ILE A 188 12.40 -20.26 -47.52
N GLY A 189 12.93 -21.35 -48.09
CA GLY A 189 12.97 -22.66 -47.44
C GLY A 189 13.76 -22.65 -46.13
N LYS A 190 14.92 -21.97 -46.10
CA LYS A 190 15.72 -21.78 -44.90
C LYS A 190 14.97 -20.99 -43.83
N ALA A 191 14.33 -19.88 -44.20
CA ALA A 191 13.52 -19.07 -43.29
C ALA A 191 12.38 -19.89 -42.68
N ARG A 192 11.61 -20.62 -43.51
CA ARG A 192 10.53 -21.51 -43.05
C ARG A 192 11.05 -22.60 -42.11
N SER A 193 12.19 -23.21 -42.43
CA SER A 193 12.81 -24.22 -41.57
C SER A 193 13.22 -23.64 -40.21
N ALA A 194 13.84 -22.45 -40.21
CA ALA A 194 14.23 -21.76 -38.99
C ALA A 194 13.02 -21.31 -38.15
N MET A 195 11.95 -20.82 -38.80
CA MET A 195 10.68 -20.51 -38.16
C MET A 195 10.07 -21.76 -37.53
N ASN A 196 9.99 -22.88 -38.25
CA ASN A 196 9.47 -24.14 -37.72
C ASN A 196 10.31 -24.69 -36.55
N LYS A 197 11.65 -24.62 -36.64
CA LYS A 197 12.55 -25.05 -35.57
C LYS A 197 12.35 -24.23 -34.29
N LYS A 198 12.18 -22.92 -34.44
CA LYS A 198 11.93 -21.99 -33.32
C LYS A 198 10.46 -21.96 -32.89
N GLY A 199 9.54 -22.47 -33.69
CA GLY A 199 8.10 -22.35 -33.50
C GLY A 199 7.57 -20.92 -33.70
N ILE A 200 8.18 -20.15 -34.58
CA ILE A 200 7.75 -18.78 -34.92
C ILE A 200 6.70 -18.88 -36.03
N ILE A 201 5.57 -18.19 -35.87
CA ILE A 201 4.57 -18.02 -36.94
C ILE A 201 4.70 -16.63 -37.57
N SER A 202 4.15 -16.43 -38.77
CA SER A 202 4.31 -15.15 -39.49
C SER A 202 3.79 -13.95 -38.69
N SER A 203 2.76 -14.13 -37.84
CA SER A 203 2.24 -13.08 -36.95
C SER A 203 3.12 -12.77 -35.74
N ASP A 204 4.17 -13.57 -35.47
CA ASP A 204 5.17 -13.28 -34.45
C ASP A 204 6.29 -12.39 -34.95
N LEU A 205 6.40 -12.21 -36.27
CA LEU A 205 7.42 -11.36 -36.87
C LEU A 205 7.09 -9.88 -36.60
N PRO A 206 8.10 -9.01 -36.46
CA PRO A 206 7.90 -7.56 -36.38
C PRO A 206 7.12 -7.04 -37.60
N GLY A 207 6.28 -6.02 -37.45
CA GLY A 207 5.29 -5.58 -38.46
C GLY A 207 5.74 -5.65 -39.93
N PRO A 208 6.83 -4.97 -40.34
CA PRO A 208 7.31 -5.02 -41.73
C PRO A 208 7.80 -6.41 -42.18
N ALA A 209 8.22 -7.26 -41.25
CA ALA A 209 8.72 -8.60 -41.54
C ALA A 209 7.60 -9.63 -41.79
N GLN A 210 6.35 -9.33 -41.40
CA GLN A 210 5.22 -10.23 -41.62
C GLN A 210 4.88 -10.40 -43.10
N SER A 211 5.11 -9.37 -43.92
CA SER A 211 4.85 -9.39 -45.37
C SER A 211 6.05 -9.83 -46.20
N LEU A 212 7.25 -9.98 -45.64
CA LEU A 212 8.45 -10.30 -46.41
C LEU A 212 8.36 -11.63 -47.16
N GLU A 213 7.66 -12.63 -46.61
CA GLU A 213 7.46 -13.91 -47.28
C GLU A 213 6.55 -13.78 -48.52
N SER A 214 5.46 -13.01 -48.41
CA SER A 214 4.53 -12.77 -49.51
C SER A 214 5.14 -11.81 -50.54
N GLU A 215 5.91 -10.82 -50.11
CA GLU A 215 6.67 -9.91 -50.97
C GLU A 215 7.75 -10.65 -51.76
N ALA A 216 8.50 -11.56 -51.12
CA ALA A 216 9.47 -12.40 -51.81
C ALA A 216 8.80 -13.29 -52.87
N SER A 217 7.69 -13.93 -52.51
CA SER A 217 6.92 -14.79 -53.42
C SER A 217 6.32 -14.01 -54.59
N ARG A 218 5.82 -12.79 -54.33
CA ARG A 218 5.29 -11.90 -55.37
C ARG A 218 6.38 -11.44 -56.32
N ALA A 219 7.53 -11.03 -55.81
CA ALA A 219 8.67 -10.62 -56.63
C ALA A 219 9.22 -11.79 -57.46
N MET A 220 9.17 -13.04 -56.97
CA MET A 220 9.48 -14.22 -57.78
C MET A 220 8.51 -14.37 -58.97
N ASN A 221 7.21 -14.18 -58.74
CA ASN A 221 6.19 -14.26 -59.81
C ASN A 221 6.34 -13.13 -60.83
N ASP A 222 6.74 -11.94 -60.37
CA ASP A 222 6.97 -10.77 -61.21
C ASP A 222 8.33 -10.82 -61.96
N ASN A 223 9.07 -11.93 -61.83
CA ASN A 223 10.43 -12.14 -62.36
C ASN A 223 11.49 -11.14 -61.82
N ASP A 224 11.21 -10.44 -60.73
CA ASP A 224 12.17 -9.56 -60.05
C ASP A 224 12.96 -10.34 -58.99
N MET A 225 13.96 -11.09 -59.46
CA MET A 225 14.79 -11.94 -58.60
C MET A 225 15.63 -11.16 -57.59
N SER A 226 15.95 -9.90 -57.90
CA SER A 226 16.74 -9.05 -57.00
C SER A 226 15.93 -8.64 -55.79
N LYS A 227 14.69 -8.18 -56.01
CA LYS A 227 13.76 -7.85 -54.93
C LYS A 227 13.32 -9.09 -54.15
N ALA A 228 13.11 -10.20 -54.83
CA ALA A 228 12.75 -11.46 -54.21
C ALA A 228 13.85 -11.99 -53.28
N TYR A 229 15.11 -11.95 -53.73
CA TYR A 229 16.26 -12.32 -52.93
C TYR A 229 16.42 -11.40 -51.71
N PHE A 230 16.27 -10.10 -51.89
CA PHE A 230 16.39 -9.14 -50.79
C PHE A 230 15.34 -9.37 -49.70
N ALA A 231 14.07 -9.52 -50.07
CA ALA A 231 13.00 -9.80 -49.13
C ALA A 231 13.20 -11.15 -48.40
N ALA A 232 13.63 -12.19 -49.13
CA ALA A 232 13.91 -13.50 -48.54
C ALA A 232 15.13 -13.47 -47.59
N ALA A 233 16.19 -12.75 -47.94
CA ALA A 233 17.37 -12.59 -47.09
C ALA A 233 17.04 -11.81 -45.81
N GLN A 234 16.25 -10.74 -45.93
CA GLN A 234 15.78 -9.96 -44.78
C GLN A 234 14.88 -10.80 -43.86
N LEU A 235 14.03 -11.65 -44.44
CA LEU A 235 13.22 -12.60 -43.66
C LEU A 235 14.10 -13.59 -42.88
N VAL A 236 15.10 -14.20 -43.52
CA VAL A 236 16.05 -15.10 -42.84
C VAL A 236 16.76 -14.38 -41.69
N ALA A 237 17.31 -13.19 -41.93
CA ALA A 237 18.00 -12.41 -40.91
C ALA A 237 17.07 -12.07 -39.73
N THR A 238 15.82 -11.71 -40.01
CA THR A 238 14.82 -11.38 -38.98
C THR A 238 14.47 -12.61 -38.15
N VAL A 239 14.23 -13.76 -38.80
CA VAL A 239 13.94 -15.03 -38.12
C VAL A 239 15.13 -15.50 -37.28
N ASP A 240 16.35 -15.36 -37.79
CA ASP A 240 17.57 -15.74 -37.09
C ASP A 240 17.81 -14.87 -35.85
N ALA A 241 17.53 -13.57 -35.93
CA ALA A 241 17.65 -12.62 -34.82
C ALA A 241 16.63 -12.86 -33.69
N ILE A 242 15.49 -13.50 -33.96
CA ILE A 242 14.49 -13.79 -32.93
C ILE A 242 14.98 -14.89 -32.00
N THR A 243 15.10 -14.56 -30.72
CA THR A 243 15.33 -15.52 -29.63
C THR A 243 14.04 -15.85 -28.91
N VAL A 244 13.72 -17.14 -28.78
CA VAL A 244 12.55 -17.60 -28.01
C VAL A 244 12.89 -17.53 -26.52
N ASN A 245 12.64 -16.36 -25.93
CA ASN A 245 12.91 -16.06 -24.53
C ASN A 245 11.60 -15.71 -23.79
N ARG A 246 11.73 -15.39 -22.50
CA ARG A 246 10.62 -14.97 -21.66
C ARG A 246 9.77 -13.85 -22.29
N ALA A 247 10.41 -12.81 -22.80
CA ALA A 247 9.74 -11.66 -23.40
C ALA A 247 8.99 -12.05 -24.69
N PHE A 248 9.56 -12.93 -25.51
CA PHE A 248 8.90 -13.46 -26.71
C PHE A 248 7.61 -14.20 -26.37
N ILE A 249 7.64 -15.09 -25.38
CA ILE A 249 6.47 -15.86 -24.94
C ILE A 249 5.40 -14.91 -24.38
N GLN A 250 5.77 -13.94 -23.54
CA GLN A 250 4.83 -12.94 -23.03
C GLN A 250 4.16 -12.14 -24.14
N ALA A 251 4.93 -11.63 -25.10
CA ALA A 251 4.40 -10.87 -26.23
C ALA A 251 3.45 -11.72 -27.09
N LYS A 252 3.80 -12.99 -27.31
CA LYS A 252 2.96 -13.93 -28.07
C LYS A 252 1.66 -14.28 -27.36
N THR A 253 1.71 -14.58 -26.06
CA THR A 253 0.51 -14.81 -25.24
C THR A 253 -0.40 -13.59 -25.24
N ALA A 254 0.15 -12.37 -25.15
CA ALA A 254 -0.64 -11.14 -25.23
C ALA A 254 -1.36 -11.00 -26.58
N ARG A 255 -0.66 -11.19 -27.71
CA ARG A 255 -1.27 -11.16 -29.05
C ARG A 255 -2.37 -12.20 -29.21
N LEU A 256 -2.10 -13.45 -28.83
CA LEU A 256 -3.07 -14.54 -28.96
C LEU A 256 -4.28 -14.31 -28.05
N SER A 257 -4.09 -13.79 -26.84
CA SER A 257 -5.21 -13.44 -25.95
C SER A 257 -6.08 -12.32 -26.52
N ALA A 258 -5.49 -11.34 -27.21
CA ALA A 258 -6.23 -10.29 -27.89
C ALA A 258 -7.05 -10.86 -29.07
N GLN A 259 -6.48 -11.83 -29.80
CA GLN A 259 -7.16 -12.52 -30.89
C GLN A 259 -8.34 -13.37 -30.39
N VAL A 260 -8.16 -14.14 -29.31
CA VAL A 260 -9.25 -14.89 -28.65
C VAL A 260 -10.44 -13.98 -28.34
N LYS A 261 -10.17 -12.82 -27.72
CA LYS A 261 -11.21 -11.85 -27.36
C LYS A 261 -11.93 -11.30 -28.60
N ALA A 262 -11.24 -11.16 -29.72
CA ALA A 262 -11.80 -10.67 -30.97
C ALA A 262 -12.68 -11.72 -31.69
N THR A 263 -12.29 -13.00 -31.66
CA THR A 263 -12.95 -14.06 -32.46
C THR A 263 -14.25 -14.60 -31.85
N LYS A 264 -14.62 -14.24 -30.61
CA LYS A 264 -15.83 -14.75 -29.91
C LYS A 264 -15.98 -16.28 -30.02
N VAL A 265 -15.01 -16.99 -29.46
CA VAL A 265 -14.91 -18.45 -29.50
C VAL A 265 -16.00 -19.13 -28.65
N ASP A 266 -16.47 -20.29 -29.10
CA ASP A 266 -17.48 -21.13 -28.43
C ASP A 266 -16.98 -21.75 -27.10
N GLU A 267 -17.92 -22.17 -26.25
CA GLU A 267 -17.65 -22.67 -24.89
C GLU A 267 -16.67 -23.86 -24.86
N ALA A 268 -16.74 -24.76 -25.85
CA ALA A 268 -15.86 -25.92 -25.94
C ALA A 268 -14.41 -25.51 -26.28
N THR A 269 -14.25 -24.54 -27.19
CA THR A 269 -12.94 -23.98 -27.53
C THR A 269 -12.36 -23.15 -26.38
N ASN A 270 -13.18 -22.46 -25.59
CA ASN A 270 -12.73 -21.72 -24.40
C ASN A 270 -12.15 -22.65 -23.32
N LYS A 271 -12.70 -23.86 -23.16
CA LYS A 271 -12.14 -24.86 -22.23
C LYS A 271 -10.77 -25.36 -22.70
N GLN A 272 -10.64 -25.71 -23.98
CA GLN A 272 -9.36 -26.13 -24.56
C GLN A 272 -8.30 -25.00 -24.51
N LEU A 273 -8.74 -23.75 -24.66
CA LEU A 273 -7.89 -22.58 -24.52
C LEU A 273 -7.32 -22.46 -23.10
N ALA A 274 -8.17 -22.60 -22.08
CA ALA A 274 -7.75 -22.54 -20.68
C ALA A 274 -6.73 -23.63 -20.34
N ASP A 275 -6.94 -24.86 -20.83
CA ASP A 275 -6.01 -25.98 -20.65
C ASP A 275 -4.65 -25.69 -21.30
N ILE A 276 -4.65 -25.19 -22.55
CA ILE A 276 -3.40 -24.83 -23.25
C ILE A 276 -2.67 -23.67 -22.54
N ILE A 277 -3.40 -22.67 -22.04
CA ILE A 277 -2.81 -21.55 -21.31
C ILE A 277 -2.20 -22.03 -19.99
N GLY A 278 -2.86 -22.94 -19.26
CA GLY A 278 -2.32 -23.57 -18.05
C GLY A 278 -1.00 -24.30 -18.32
N ASP A 279 -0.96 -25.12 -19.36
CA ASP A 279 0.24 -25.84 -19.83
C ASP A 279 1.38 -24.86 -20.22
N VAL A 280 1.04 -23.75 -20.87
CA VAL A 280 2.01 -22.70 -21.26
C VAL A 280 2.58 -22.02 -20.02
N MET A 281 1.75 -21.70 -19.02
CA MET A 281 2.20 -21.08 -17.79
C MET A 281 3.12 -22.00 -16.99
N GLN A 282 2.82 -23.29 -16.93
CA GLN A 282 3.69 -24.27 -16.28
C GLN A 282 5.06 -24.31 -16.95
N ARG A 283 5.11 -24.52 -18.27
CA ARG A 283 6.38 -24.58 -19.04
C ARG A 283 7.15 -23.27 -19.02
N TYR A 284 6.45 -22.14 -18.97
CA TYR A 284 7.03 -20.82 -18.81
C TYR A 284 7.70 -20.64 -17.45
N ASN A 285 7.11 -21.17 -16.38
CA ASN A 285 7.69 -21.16 -15.03
C ASN A 285 8.88 -22.12 -14.93
N ASP A 286 8.82 -23.25 -15.62
CA ASP A 286 9.91 -24.24 -15.70
C ASP A 286 11.11 -23.75 -16.56
N GLY A 287 10.97 -22.60 -17.22
CA GLY A 287 11.99 -22.05 -18.12
C GLY A 287 12.08 -22.71 -19.49
N ASP A 288 11.18 -23.65 -19.80
CA ASP A 288 11.09 -24.31 -21.11
C ASP A 288 10.26 -23.47 -22.10
N PHE A 289 10.86 -22.36 -22.54
CA PHE A 289 10.24 -21.45 -23.51
C PHE A 289 10.01 -22.09 -24.88
N GLY A 290 10.80 -23.10 -25.24
CA GLY A 290 10.64 -23.84 -26.49
C GLY A 290 9.35 -24.65 -26.51
N ALA A 291 9.07 -25.40 -25.45
CA ALA A 291 7.83 -26.16 -25.33
C ALA A 291 6.61 -25.25 -25.08
N ALA A 292 6.77 -24.17 -24.30
CA ALA A 292 5.73 -23.16 -24.15
C ALA A 292 5.33 -22.56 -25.51
N ASN A 293 6.31 -22.25 -26.38
CA ASN A 293 6.03 -21.73 -27.71
C ASN A 293 5.27 -22.74 -28.61
N LYS A 294 5.62 -24.02 -28.54
CA LYS A 294 4.91 -25.08 -29.28
C LYS A 294 3.44 -25.18 -28.87
N ARG A 295 3.14 -25.05 -27.58
CA ARG A 295 1.75 -25.00 -27.08
C ARG A 295 1.02 -23.76 -27.57
N LEU A 296 1.66 -22.59 -27.56
CA LEU A 296 1.09 -21.37 -28.14
C LEU A 296 0.82 -21.48 -29.65
N ASN A 297 1.62 -22.24 -30.39
CA ASN A 297 1.34 -22.51 -31.81
C ASN A 297 0.11 -23.38 -32.02
N GLN A 298 -0.15 -24.35 -31.13
CA GLN A 298 -1.37 -25.15 -31.19
C GLN A 298 -2.60 -24.25 -30.99
N LEU A 299 -2.52 -23.31 -30.05
CA LEU A 299 -3.55 -22.30 -29.80
C LEU A 299 -3.77 -21.39 -31.01
N ALA A 300 -2.69 -20.88 -31.61
CA ALA A 300 -2.76 -20.07 -32.82
C ALA A 300 -3.40 -20.83 -34.00
N ALA A 301 -3.07 -22.11 -34.17
CA ALA A 301 -3.63 -22.96 -35.21
C ALA A 301 -5.12 -23.27 -35.01
N MET A 302 -5.60 -23.32 -33.76
CA MET A 302 -7.03 -23.45 -33.46
C MET A 302 -7.78 -22.15 -33.80
N LEU A 303 -7.22 -21.00 -33.44
CA LEU A 303 -7.82 -19.69 -33.73
C LEU A 303 -7.85 -19.35 -35.22
N ALA A 304 -6.91 -19.88 -36.01
CA ALA A 304 -6.88 -19.69 -37.45
C ALA A 304 -7.92 -20.55 -38.22
N LYS A 305 -8.57 -21.51 -37.55
CA LYS A 305 -9.59 -22.39 -38.15
C LYS A 305 -11.02 -21.96 -37.85
N GLN A 306 -11.20 -20.94 -37.01
CA GLN A 306 -12.49 -20.31 -36.70
C GLN A 306 -12.69 -19.09 -37.58
#